data_AF-A0A261Y2T2-F1
#
_entry.id   AF-A0A261Y2T2-F1
#
_cell.length_a   1.000
_cell.length_b   1.000
_cell.length_c   1.000
_cell.angle_alpha   90.00
_cell.angle_beta   90.00
_cell.angle_gamma   90.00
#
_symmetry.space_group_name_H-M   'P 1'
#
loop_
_entity.id
_entity.type
_entity.pdbx_description
1 polymer ?
#
loop_
_entity_poly.entity_id
_entity_poly.type
_entity_poly.pdbx_seq_one_letter_code
_entity_poly.pdbx_strand_id
1 'polypeptide(L)'
;MTLTLYRRLLLGAKQFRTDDEHIREQLVNVIRYRFRQQRHERSPRHIAGNIWQAEQAVALFEGAGQSDEVARQLILDILEASPKKARGTATKANYEPPVKKPRKFSLPRYIPPKYHQRDSTGRTFTRVKGHVQPPELSMIIKHRVQKNQSSVDRYHELMEYMDMIKAEKQLLRFCGVDKRVYDAEIGEYEASIRDAIKTVYKGGIKENAR
;
A
#
# COMPACT_ATOMS: atom_id res chain seq x y z
N MET A 1 4.06 4.71 -17.48
CA MET A 1 3.35 3.83 -18.42
C MET A 1 3.50 2.32 -18.14
N THR A 2 4.34 1.86 -17.21
CA THR A 2 4.55 0.42 -16.94
C THR A 2 3.43 -0.28 -16.16
N LEU A 3 2.55 0.49 -15.51
CA LEU A 3 1.54 -0.05 -14.59
C LEU A 3 0.32 -0.65 -15.30
N THR A 4 -0.04 -0.15 -16.48
CA THR A 4 -1.12 -0.69 -17.32
C THR A 4 -0.72 -2.06 -17.88
N LEU A 5 0.50 -2.18 -18.40
CA LEU A 5 1.07 -3.42 -18.90
C LEU A 5 1.16 -4.50 -17.80
N TYR A 6 1.61 -4.11 -16.60
CA TYR A 6 1.62 -4.98 -15.43
C TYR A 6 0.22 -5.51 -15.08
N ARG A 7 -0.80 -4.64 -15.06
CA ARG A 7 -2.18 -5.05 -14.79
C ARG A 7 -2.72 -6.00 -15.86
N ARG A 8 -2.46 -5.73 -17.15
CA ARG A 8 -2.86 -6.59 -18.27
C ARG A 8 -2.24 -7.98 -18.14
N LEU A 9 -0.94 -8.07 -17.87
CA LEU A 9 -0.26 -9.36 -17.63
C LEU A 9 -0.84 -10.13 -16.45
N LEU A 10 -1.13 -9.45 -15.34
CA LEU A 10 -1.74 -10.11 -14.18
C LEU A 10 -3.16 -10.61 -14.46
N LEU A 11 -3.94 -9.86 -15.24
CA LEU A 11 -5.28 -10.28 -15.66
C LEU A 11 -5.20 -11.48 -16.61
N GLY A 12 -4.31 -11.42 -17.61
CA GLY A 12 -4.04 -12.54 -18.52
C GLY A 12 -3.61 -13.81 -17.79
N ALA A 13 -2.69 -13.69 -16.82
CA ALA A 13 -2.26 -14.83 -16.00
C ALA A 13 -3.37 -15.44 -15.15
N LYS A 14 -4.35 -14.63 -14.67
CA LYS A 14 -5.51 -15.12 -13.92
C LYS A 14 -6.54 -15.80 -14.81
N GLN A 15 -6.73 -15.28 -16.02
CA GLN A 15 -7.67 -15.79 -17.02
C GLN A 15 -7.12 -16.99 -17.78
N PHE A 16 -5.84 -17.33 -17.58
CA PHE A 16 -5.20 -18.48 -18.16
C PHE A 16 -5.95 -19.77 -17.77
N ARG A 17 -6.50 -20.46 -18.77
CA ARG A 17 -7.29 -21.69 -18.60
C ARG A 17 -6.34 -22.85 -18.31
N THR A 18 -6.12 -23.13 -17.03
CA THR A 18 -5.35 -24.27 -16.55
C THR A 18 -6.04 -24.81 -15.31
N ASP A 19 -6.20 -26.12 -15.23
CA ASP A 19 -6.88 -26.79 -14.11
C ASP A 19 -6.05 -26.70 -12.82
N ASP A 20 -4.73 -26.59 -12.95
CA ASP A 20 -3.81 -26.39 -11.83
C ASP A 20 -3.76 -24.92 -11.37
N GLU A 21 -4.38 -24.65 -10.23
CA GLU A 21 -4.32 -23.33 -9.56
C GLU A 21 -2.88 -22.91 -9.24
N HIS A 22 -2.02 -23.87 -8.88
CA HIS A 22 -0.62 -23.62 -8.55
C HIS A 22 0.15 -22.95 -9.69
N ILE A 23 -0.14 -23.31 -10.94
CA ILE A 23 0.53 -22.77 -12.13
C ILE A 23 0.15 -21.30 -12.31
N ARG A 24 -1.12 -20.95 -12.11
CA ARG A 24 -1.58 -19.55 -12.17
C ARG A 24 -0.90 -18.70 -11.11
N GLU A 25 -0.76 -19.21 -9.88
CA GLU A 25 -0.04 -18.52 -8.82
C GLU A 25 1.45 -18.34 -9.14
N GLN A 26 2.10 -19.37 -9.69
CA GLN A 26 3.49 -19.30 -10.14
C GLN A 26 3.67 -18.21 -11.20
N LEU A 27 2.81 -18.16 -12.23
CA LEU A 27 2.84 -17.13 -13.26
C LEU A 27 2.71 -15.72 -12.66
N VAL A 28 1.74 -15.51 -11.77
CA VAL A 28 1.54 -14.23 -11.08
C VAL A 28 2.79 -13.83 -10.27
N ASN A 29 3.41 -14.78 -9.57
CA ASN A 29 4.61 -14.55 -8.77
C ASN A 29 5.83 -14.21 -9.64
N VAL A 30 5.99 -14.86 -10.79
CA VAL A 30 7.08 -14.56 -11.72
C VAL A 30 6.91 -13.18 -12.34
N ILE A 31 5.69 -12.80 -12.76
CA ILE A 31 5.38 -11.45 -13.26
C ILE A 31 5.72 -10.40 -12.19
N ARG A 32 5.27 -10.61 -10.95
CA ARG A 32 5.60 -9.74 -9.79
C ARG A 32 7.10 -9.60 -9.58
N TYR A 33 7.82 -10.71 -9.64
CA TYR A 33 9.26 -10.74 -9.43
C TYR A 33 10.01 -9.94 -10.52
N ARG A 34 9.64 -10.12 -11.79
CA ARG A 34 10.26 -9.42 -12.93
C ARG A 34 10.09 -7.91 -12.86
N PHE A 35 8.86 -7.44 -12.62
CA PHE A 35 8.59 -6.01 -12.43
C PHE A 35 9.32 -5.44 -11.20
N ARG A 36 9.50 -6.24 -10.15
CA ARG A 36 10.28 -5.83 -8.97
C ARG A 36 11.77 -5.68 -9.28
N GLN A 37 12.36 -6.62 -10.02
CA GLN A 37 13.77 -6.55 -10.41
C GLN A 37 14.06 -5.32 -11.28
N GLN A 38 13.17 -5.01 -12.22
CA GLN A 38 13.34 -3.90 -13.16
C GLN A 38 12.98 -2.53 -12.57
N ARG A 39 12.49 -2.46 -11.31
CA ARG A 39 12.07 -1.21 -10.66
C ARG A 39 13.17 -0.14 -10.61
N HIS A 40 14.43 -0.57 -10.56
CA HIS A 40 15.60 0.30 -10.46
C HIS A 40 16.38 0.44 -11.76
N GLU A 41 15.90 -0.18 -12.86
CA GLU A 41 16.52 -0.03 -14.18
C GLU A 41 16.36 1.43 -14.65
N ARG A 42 17.48 2.05 -15.06
CA ARG A 42 17.50 3.44 -15.53
C ARG A 42 17.87 3.56 -17.01
N SER A 43 18.35 2.48 -17.63
CA SER A 43 18.73 2.49 -19.05
C SER A 43 17.49 2.52 -19.95
N PRO A 44 17.32 3.55 -20.80
CA PRO A 44 16.18 3.62 -21.71
C PRO A 44 16.09 2.43 -22.67
N ARG A 45 17.24 1.93 -23.13
CA ARG A 45 17.32 0.78 -24.06
C ARG A 45 16.84 -0.51 -23.41
N HIS A 46 17.22 -0.76 -22.15
CA HIS A 46 16.74 -1.92 -21.41
C HIS A 46 15.26 -1.81 -21.07
N ILE A 47 14.79 -0.62 -20.67
CA ILE A 47 13.38 -0.38 -20.40
C ILE A 47 12.53 -0.66 -21.65
N ALA A 48 12.94 -0.15 -22.82
CA ALA A 48 12.25 -0.39 -24.08
C ALA A 48 12.21 -1.89 -24.45
N GLY A 49 13.34 -2.59 -24.31
CA GLY A 49 13.39 -4.04 -24.55
C GLY A 49 12.48 -4.83 -23.61
N ASN A 50 12.45 -4.47 -22.32
CA ASN A 50 11.58 -5.11 -21.33
C ASN A 50 10.08 -4.85 -21.61
N ILE A 51 9.73 -3.65 -22.06
CA ILE A 51 8.35 -3.31 -22.46
C ILE A 51 7.94 -4.15 -23.67
N TRP A 52 8.79 -4.23 -24.68
CA TRP A 52 8.53 -5.01 -25.89
C TRP A 52 8.31 -6.51 -25.58
N GLN A 53 9.16 -7.10 -24.73
CA GLN A 53 8.98 -8.48 -24.27
C GLN A 53 7.66 -8.68 -23.50
N ALA A 54 7.31 -7.72 -22.65
CA ALA A 54 6.07 -7.78 -21.88
C ALA A 54 4.83 -7.63 -22.79
N GLU A 55 4.90 -6.82 -23.85
CA GLU A 55 3.83 -6.71 -24.85
C GLU A 55 3.66 -8.00 -25.66
N GLN A 56 4.75 -8.67 -26.03
CA GLN A 56 4.68 -10.00 -26.64
C GLN A 56 4.01 -11.03 -25.71
N ALA A 57 4.35 -11.02 -24.43
CA ALA A 57 3.72 -11.89 -23.45
C ALA A 57 2.21 -11.62 -23.32
N VAL A 58 1.78 -10.35 -23.39
CA VAL A 58 0.35 -10.00 -23.41
C VAL A 58 -0.33 -10.54 -24.67
N ALA A 59 0.28 -10.38 -25.84
CA ALA A 59 -0.26 -10.90 -27.09
C ALA A 59 -0.41 -12.43 -27.06
N LEU A 60 0.52 -13.14 -26.41
CA LEU A 60 0.41 -14.58 -26.18
C LEU A 60 -0.75 -14.94 -25.24
N PHE A 61 -0.97 -14.19 -24.16
CA PHE A 61 -2.11 -14.41 -23.27
C PHE A 61 -3.46 -14.15 -23.95
N GLU A 62 -3.54 -13.14 -24.82
CA GLU A 62 -4.75 -12.79 -25.56
C GLU A 62 -5.01 -13.77 -26.73
N GLY A 63 -3.95 -14.29 -27.36
CA GLY A 63 -4.03 -15.27 -28.45
C GLY A 63 -4.32 -16.71 -28.01
N ALA A 64 -3.89 -17.11 -26.81
CA ALA A 64 -4.05 -18.47 -26.27
C ALA A 64 -5.51 -18.84 -25.87
N GLY A 65 -6.50 -18.08 -26.35
CA GLY A 65 -7.90 -18.21 -25.96
C GLY A 65 -8.59 -19.53 -26.35
N GLN A 66 -8.00 -20.38 -27.20
CA GLN A 66 -8.70 -21.59 -27.70
C GLN A 66 -7.85 -22.86 -27.90
N SER A 67 -6.52 -22.80 -27.88
CA SER A 67 -5.62 -23.97 -27.85
C SER A 67 -4.25 -23.46 -27.40
N ASP A 68 -3.47 -24.27 -26.67
CA ASP A 68 -2.01 -24.36 -26.85
C ASP A 68 -1.27 -24.78 -25.58
N GLU A 69 -1.03 -26.09 -25.49
CA GLU A 69 0.08 -26.66 -24.72
C GLU A 69 1.42 -26.03 -25.13
N VAL A 70 1.54 -25.59 -26.40
CA VAL A 70 2.67 -24.87 -26.97
C VAL A 70 2.85 -23.46 -26.37
N ALA A 71 1.77 -22.73 -26.11
CA ALA A 71 1.80 -21.41 -25.49
C ALA A 71 2.15 -21.54 -24.01
N ARG A 72 1.67 -22.60 -23.35
CA ARG A 72 2.10 -22.97 -21.99
C ARG A 72 3.60 -23.28 -21.95
N GLN A 73 4.12 -24.09 -22.88
CA GLN A 73 5.55 -24.40 -22.97
C GLN A 73 6.38 -23.15 -23.26
N LEU A 74 5.98 -22.30 -24.22
CA LEU A 74 6.67 -21.06 -24.54
C LEU A 74 6.68 -20.07 -23.37
N ILE A 75 5.55 -19.95 -22.65
CA ILE A 75 5.49 -19.11 -21.45
C ILE A 75 6.43 -19.67 -20.39
N LEU A 76 6.44 -20.99 -20.13
CA LEU A 76 7.34 -21.59 -19.16
C LEU A 76 8.81 -21.47 -19.59
N ASP A 77 9.15 -21.66 -20.86
CA ASP A 77 10.51 -21.53 -21.41
C ASP A 77 11.01 -20.08 -21.35
N ILE A 78 10.17 -19.10 -21.67
CA ILE A 78 10.49 -17.67 -21.50
C ILE A 78 10.71 -17.33 -20.01
N LEU A 79 10.01 -18.04 -19.10
CA LEU A 79 10.14 -17.87 -17.65
C LEU A 79 11.28 -18.70 -17.02
N GLU A 80 11.78 -19.76 -17.67
CA GLU A 80 12.91 -20.60 -17.24
C GLU A 80 14.26 -20.18 -17.84
N ALA A 81 14.31 -19.73 -19.11
CA ALA A 81 15.50 -19.18 -19.77
C ALA A 81 15.97 -17.86 -19.12
N SER A 82 15.07 -17.26 -18.37
CA SER A 82 15.26 -16.21 -17.40
C SER A 82 16.33 -16.59 -16.36
N PRO A 83 17.43 -15.83 -16.19
CA PRO A 83 18.60 -16.27 -15.44
C PRO A 83 18.18 -16.65 -14.02
N LYS A 84 18.21 -17.97 -13.72
CA LYS A 84 18.18 -18.48 -12.35
C LYS A 84 19.16 -17.62 -11.61
N LYS A 85 18.71 -16.92 -10.55
CA LYS A 85 19.59 -16.16 -9.65
C LYS A 85 20.84 -17.00 -9.54
N ALA A 86 21.96 -16.51 -10.06
CA ALA A 86 23.24 -17.02 -9.64
C ALA A 86 23.23 -16.76 -8.15
N ARG A 87 22.76 -17.74 -7.37
CA ARG A 87 23.12 -17.90 -5.99
C ARG A 87 24.60 -18.20 -6.08
N GLY A 88 25.38 -17.16 -6.38
CA GLY A 88 26.76 -17.10 -6.00
C GLY A 88 26.69 -17.21 -4.49
N THR A 89 26.75 -18.44 -4.00
CA THR A 89 27.53 -18.71 -2.81
C THR A 89 28.88 -18.14 -3.15
N ALA A 90 29.08 -16.86 -2.82
CA ALA A 90 30.40 -16.31 -2.70
C ALA A 90 31.08 -17.25 -1.72
N THR A 91 31.89 -18.17 -2.25
CA THR A 91 32.85 -18.93 -1.48
C THR A 91 33.59 -17.85 -0.71
N LYS A 92 33.46 -17.89 0.62
CA LYS A 92 34.22 -17.04 1.52
C LYS A 92 35.68 -17.43 1.33
N ALA A 93 36.31 -16.92 0.27
CA ALA A 93 37.76 -16.92 0.16
C ALA A 93 38.25 -16.19 1.40
N ASN A 94 39.15 -16.83 2.14
CA ASN A 94 39.73 -16.41 3.41
C ASN A 94 39.94 -14.89 3.47
N TYR A 95 38.94 -14.17 3.99
CA TYR A 95 39.05 -12.76 4.25
C TYR A 95 39.71 -12.64 5.61
N GLU A 96 41.02 -12.44 5.62
CA GLU A 96 41.68 -11.93 6.81
C GLU A 96 41.29 -10.46 6.97
N PRO A 97 40.52 -10.11 8.03
CA PRO A 97 40.14 -8.72 8.22
C PRO A 97 41.42 -7.89 8.41
N PRO A 98 41.58 -6.77 7.69
CA PRO A 98 42.76 -5.93 7.83
C PRO A 98 42.86 -5.48 9.29
N VAL A 99 44.05 -5.67 9.90
CA VAL A 99 44.33 -5.30 11.29
C VAL A 99 44.13 -3.80 11.43
N LYS A 100 42.99 -3.40 12.01
CA LYS A 100 42.64 -2.01 12.23
C LYS A 100 43.56 -1.43 13.30
N LYS A 101 44.55 -0.63 12.90
CA LYS A 101 45.32 0.19 13.86
C LYS A 101 44.36 1.08 14.65
N PRO A 102 44.46 1.17 15.99
CA PRO A 102 43.58 2.01 16.78
C PRO A 102 43.78 3.47 16.38
N ARG A 103 42.77 4.05 15.73
CA ARG A 103 42.79 5.47 15.39
C ARG A 103 42.62 6.29 16.67
N LYS A 104 43.65 7.01 17.08
CA LYS A 104 43.57 8.02 18.14
C LYS A 104 42.77 9.22 17.61
N PHE A 105 41.44 9.17 17.72
CA PHE A 105 40.59 10.35 17.54
C PHE A 105 39.93 10.65 18.88
N SER A 106 40.41 11.69 19.57
CA SER A 106 39.71 12.29 20.70
C SER A 106 39.60 13.80 20.49
N LEU A 107 38.93 14.19 19.42
CA LEU A 107 38.15 15.42 19.51
C LEU A 107 36.84 15.05 20.21
N PRO A 108 36.37 15.84 21.20
CA PRO A 108 35.06 15.61 21.80
C PRO A 108 34.04 15.63 20.66
N ARG A 109 33.35 14.50 20.44
CA ARG A 109 32.28 14.44 19.44
C ARG A 109 31.29 15.53 19.80
N TYR A 110 31.13 16.53 18.94
CA TYR A 110 30.06 17.49 19.08
C TYR A 110 28.74 16.72 19.10
N ILE A 111 28.08 16.68 20.26
CA ILE A 111 26.75 16.09 20.41
C ILE A 111 25.77 17.23 20.17
N PRO A 112 25.11 17.28 19.01
CA PRO A 112 24.14 18.34 18.74
C PRO A 112 23.00 18.32 19.78
N PRO A 113 22.53 19.50 20.23
CA PRO A 113 21.48 19.58 21.23
C PRO A 113 20.19 18.94 20.72
N LYS A 114 19.58 18.12 21.59
CA LYS A 114 18.28 17.51 21.39
C LYS A 114 17.21 18.40 22.02
N TYR A 115 16.10 18.59 21.31
CA TYR A 115 14.93 19.28 21.84
C TYR A 115 13.66 18.49 21.54
N HIS A 116 12.66 18.61 22.40
CA HIS A 116 11.37 17.98 22.20
C HIS A 116 10.45 18.97 21.49
N GLN A 117 9.90 18.55 20.36
CA GLN A 117 8.85 19.29 19.66
C GLN A 117 7.55 18.52 19.80
N ARG A 118 6.43 19.24 19.97
CA ARG A 118 5.09 18.66 19.89
C ARG A 118 4.56 18.82 18.47
N ASP A 119 4.01 17.74 17.93
CA ASP A 119 3.22 17.78 16.70
C ASP A 119 1.86 18.43 16.95
N SER A 120 1.12 18.75 15.87
CA SER A 120 -0.26 19.25 15.95
C SER A 120 -1.21 18.29 16.68
N THR A 121 -0.84 17.01 16.78
CA THR A 121 -1.56 15.98 17.53
C THR A 121 -1.19 15.94 19.02
N GLY A 122 -0.31 16.82 19.51
CA GLY A 122 0.14 16.85 20.89
C GLY A 122 1.26 15.86 21.23
N ARG A 123 1.58 14.92 20.32
CA ARG A 123 2.65 13.94 20.52
C ARG A 123 4.03 14.61 20.50
N THR A 124 4.86 14.30 21.50
CA THR A 124 6.24 14.77 21.57
C THR A 124 7.19 13.86 20.79
N PHE A 125 8.10 14.45 20.03
CA PHE A 125 9.20 13.73 19.39
C PHE A 125 10.50 14.52 19.52
N THR A 126 11.62 13.80 19.56
CA THR A 126 12.94 14.41 19.77
C THR A 126 13.53 14.81 18.42
N ARG A 127 13.86 16.09 18.27
CA ARG A 127 14.62 16.62 17.14
C ARG A 127 16.05 16.94 17.56
N VAL A 128 16.95 16.80 16.59
CA VAL A 128 18.36 17.17 16.72
C VAL A 128 18.58 18.43 15.88
N LYS A 129 19.10 19.50 16.48
CA LYS A 129 19.34 20.77 15.77
C LYS A 129 20.31 20.56 14.61
N GLY A 130 19.90 20.97 13.40
CA GLY A 130 20.72 20.85 12.18
C GLY A 130 20.70 19.47 11.50
N HIS A 131 19.87 18.52 11.96
CA HIS A 131 19.64 17.28 11.23
C HIS A 131 18.34 17.34 10.44
N VAL A 132 18.44 16.98 9.16
CA VAL A 132 17.27 16.75 8.31
C VAL A 132 16.62 15.45 8.75
N GLN A 133 15.29 15.46 8.91
CA GLN A 133 14.56 14.27 9.27
C GLN A 133 14.70 13.21 8.17
N PRO A 134 14.99 11.94 8.51
CA PRO A 134 14.99 10.86 7.54
C PRO A 134 13.64 10.80 6.80
N PRO A 135 13.62 10.66 5.46
CA PRO A 135 12.38 10.63 4.69
C PRO A 135 11.38 9.59 5.18
N GLU A 136 11.87 8.45 5.67
CA GLU A 136 11.08 7.36 6.23
C GLU A 136 10.25 7.82 7.44
N LEU A 137 10.86 8.53 8.38
CA LEU A 137 10.17 9.06 9.56
C LEU A 137 9.14 10.11 9.15
N SER A 138 9.48 10.99 8.20
CA SER A 138 8.55 11.98 7.68
C SER A 138 7.33 11.32 7.01
N MET A 139 7.52 10.23 6.26
CA MET A 139 6.41 9.45 5.68
C MET A 139 5.55 8.80 6.76
N ILE A 140 6.14 8.22 7.81
CA ILE A 140 5.40 7.60 8.91
C ILE A 140 4.50 8.64 9.61
N ILE A 141 5.05 9.82 9.92
CA ILE A 141 4.27 10.91 10.51
C ILE A 141 3.15 11.34 9.56
N LYS A 142 3.46 11.54 8.28
CA LYS A 142 2.46 11.92 7.27
C LYS A 142 1.32 10.91 7.17
N HIS A 143 1.62 9.62 7.08
CA HIS A 143 0.60 8.57 7.01
C HIS A 143 -0.27 8.54 8.27
N ARG A 144 0.32 8.74 9.45
CA ARG A 144 -0.46 8.83 10.70
C ARG A 144 -1.37 10.04 10.71
N VAL A 145 -0.87 11.22 10.34
CA VAL A 145 -1.67 12.45 10.26
C VAL A 145 -2.83 12.25 9.29
N GLN A 146 -2.56 11.68 8.10
CA GLN A 146 -3.60 11.40 7.11
C GLN A 146 -4.65 10.41 7.63
N LYS A 147 -4.24 9.34 8.33
CA LYS A 147 -5.17 8.39 8.95
C LYS A 147 -6.05 9.08 9.99
N ASN A 148 -5.46 9.89 10.86
CA ASN A 148 -6.20 10.63 11.87
C ASN A 148 -7.19 11.61 11.24
N GLN A 149 -6.77 12.34 10.20
CA GLN A 149 -7.63 13.24 9.45
C GLN A 149 -8.81 12.48 8.85
N SER A 150 -8.57 11.34 8.19
CA SER A 150 -9.65 10.54 7.61
C SER A 150 -10.66 10.03 8.66
N SER A 151 -10.23 9.77 9.90
CA SER A 151 -11.13 9.42 11.00
C SER A 151 -11.97 10.61 11.47
N VAL A 152 -11.38 11.81 11.50
CA VAL A 152 -12.10 13.06 11.84
C VAL A 152 -13.10 13.41 10.73
N ASP A 153 -12.69 13.34 9.47
CA ASP A 153 -13.55 13.61 8.32
C ASP A 153 -14.75 12.67 8.31
N ARG A 154 -14.52 11.37 8.52
CA ARG A 154 -15.60 10.37 8.63
C ARG A 154 -16.55 10.66 9.81
N TYR A 155 -16.02 11.15 10.93
CA TYR A 155 -16.86 11.54 12.05
C TYR A 155 -17.76 12.72 11.71
N HIS A 156 -17.23 13.75 11.02
CA HIS A 156 -18.02 14.88 10.56
C HIS A 156 -19.11 14.46 9.56
N GLU A 157 -18.78 13.59 8.61
CA GLU A 157 -19.76 13.04 7.66
C GLU A 157 -20.93 12.34 8.39
N LEU A 158 -20.63 11.50 9.39
CA LEU A 158 -21.67 10.85 10.19
C LEU A 158 -22.52 11.83 11.01
N MET A 159 -21.92 12.92 11.48
CA MET A 159 -22.64 13.99 12.17
C MET A 159 -23.58 14.75 11.22
N GLU A 160 -23.16 15.00 9.98
CA GLU A 160 -24.01 15.60 8.95
C GLU A 160 -25.21 14.70 8.62
N TYR A 161 -25.01 13.39 8.46
CA TYR A 161 -26.13 12.45 8.29
C TYR A 161 -27.11 12.48 9.48
N MET A 162 -26.59 12.59 10.71
CA MET A 162 -27.44 12.74 11.90
C MET A 162 -28.29 14.02 11.85
N ASP A 163 -27.73 15.13 11.38
CA ASP A 163 -28.46 16.39 11.27
C ASP A 163 -29.52 16.35 10.16
N MET A 164 -29.23 15.66 9.04
CA MET A 164 -30.24 15.40 8.00
C MET A 164 -31.40 14.57 8.53
N ILE A 165 -31.13 13.49 9.28
CA ILE A 165 -32.19 12.67 9.91
C ILE A 165 -33.07 13.50 10.85
N LYS A 166 -32.48 14.42 11.62
CA LYS A 166 -33.27 15.32 12.49
C LYS A 166 -34.18 16.23 11.67
N ALA A 167 -33.67 16.80 10.58
CA ALA A 167 -34.44 17.64 9.69
C ALA A 167 -35.60 16.86 9.03
N GLU A 168 -35.35 15.63 8.59
CA GLU A 168 -36.38 14.75 8.01
C GLU A 168 -37.47 14.39 9.03
N LYS A 169 -37.09 14.02 10.26
CA LYS A 169 -38.05 13.79 11.35
C LYS A 169 -38.92 15.01 11.61
N GLN A 170 -38.32 16.20 11.57
CA GLN A 170 -39.06 17.45 11.76
C GLN A 170 -40.05 17.69 10.60
N LEU A 171 -39.64 17.42 9.36
CA LEU A 171 -40.50 17.53 8.18
C LEU A 171 -41.68 16.55 8.24
N LEU A 172 -41.44 15.27 8.54
CA LEU A 172 -42.49 14.26 8.65
C LEU A 172 -43.50 14.60 9.75
N ARG A 173 -43.01 15.16 10.86
CA ARG A 173 -43.86 15.70 11.92
C ARG A 173 -44.74 16.85 11.43
N PHE A 174 -44.22 17.76 10.60
CA PHE A 174 -45.01 18.83 10.02
C PHE A 174 -46.05 18.32 9.01
N CYS A 175 -45.74 17.25 8.27
CA CYS A 175 -46.67 16.60 7.35
C CYS A 175 -47.77 15.79 8.07
N GLY A 176 -47.74 15.69 9.40
CA GLY A 176 -48.74 14.95 10.17
C GLY A 176 -48.60 13.42 10.07
N VAL A 177 -47.45 12.92 9.65
CA VAL A 177 -47.17 11.48 9.63
C VAL A 177 -47.13 10.96 11.06
N ASP A 178 -47.81 9.83 11.31
CA ASP A 178 -47.84 9.24 12.64
C ASP A 178 -46.43 8.84 13.10
N LYS A 179 -46.12 9.19 14.35
CA LYS A 179 -44.81 9.00 14.96
C LYS A 179 -44.32 7.57 14.90
N ARG A 180 -45.24 6.63 15.07
CA ARG A 180 -44.92 5.19 15.11
C ARG A 180 -44.35 4.68 13.79
N VAL A 181 -44.82 5.25 12.67
CA VAL A 181 -44.44 4.81 11.33
C VAL A 181 -43.00 5.22 11.04
N TYR A 182 -42.66 6.50 11.23
CA TYR A 182 -41.31 6.96 10.93
C TYR A 182 -40.29 6.57 12.01
N ASP A 183 -40.67 6.40 13.28
CA ASP A 183 -39.72 5.92 14.30
C ASP A 183 -39.31 4.46 14.03
N ALA A 184 -40.15 3.65 13.39
CA ALA A 184 -39.79 2.30 12.97
C ALA A 184 -38.76 2.32 11.83
N GLU A 185 -39.02 3.10 10.78
CA GLU A 185 -38.14 3.14 9.60
C GLU A 185 -36.86 3.93 9.85
N ILE A 186 -36.96 5.16 10.37
CA ILE A 186 -35.82 6.07 10.57
C ILE A 186 -35.05 5.73 11.85
N GLY A 187 -35.70 5.14 12.84
CA GLY A 187 -35.07 4.81 14.13
C GLY A 187 -33.92 3.82 14.00
N GLU A 188 -34.04 2.83 13.12
CA GLU A 188 -32.97 1.85 12.86
C GLU A 188 -31.74 2.51 12.22
N TYR A 189 -31.96 3.38 11.22
CA TYR A 189 -30.88 4.16 10.60
C TYR A 189 -30.20 5.08 11.60
N GLU A 190 -30.97 5.79 12.42
CA GLU A 190 -30.43 6.68 13.45
C GLU A 190 -29.59 5.91 14.47
N ALA A 191 -30.06 4.74 14.92
CA ALA A 191 -29.32 3.88 15.85
C ALA A 191 -27.99 3.41 15.23
N SER A 192 -28.03 2.96 13.97
CA SER A 192 -26.85 2.53 13.21
C SER A 192 -25.81 3.64 13.09
N ILE A 193 -26.22 4.87 12.74
CA ILE A 193 -25.31 6.02 12.62
C ILE A 193 -24.74 6.41 13.98
N ARG A 194 -25.57 6.44 15.04
CA ARG A 194 -25.08 6.71 16.41
C ARG A 194 -24.03 5.70 16.86
N ASP A 195 -24.21 4.43 16.56
CA ASP A 195 -23.23 3.40 16.92
C ASP A 195 -21.96 3.49 16.06
N ALA A 196 -22.08 3.85 14.78
CA ALA A 196 -20.94 4.18 13.94
C ALA A 196 -20.14 5.38 14.50
N ILE A 197 -20.83 6.45 14.91
CA ILE A 197 -20.21 7.63 15.55
C ILE A 197 -19.46 7.23 16.81
N LYS A 198 -20.08 6.46 17.71
CA LYS A 198 -19.43 5.97 18.94
C LYS A 198 -18.18 5.16 18.62
N THR A 199 -18.24 4.31 17.60
CA THR A 199 -17.12 3.45 17.18
C THR A 199 -15.96 4.28 16.65
N VAL A 200 -16.22 5.22 15.74
CA VAL A 200 -15.19 6.13 15.19
C VAL A 200 -14.60 7.02 16.28
N TYR A 201 -15.44 7.54 17.18
CA TYR A 201 -14.98 8.39 18.27
C TYR A 201 -14.06 7.63 19.25
N LYS A 202 -14.45 6.41 19.64
CA LYS A 202 -13.64 5.57 20.54
C LYS A 202 -12.32 5.14 19.92
N GLY A 203 -12.34 4.62 18.68
CA GLY A 203 -11.16 4.04 18.05
C GLY A 203 -10.25 5.03 17.31
N GLY A 204 -10.78 6.18 16.88
CA GLY A 204 -10.03 7.18 16.13
C GLY A 204 -9.68 8.40 16.96
N ILE A 205 -10.68 9.06 17.55
CA ILE A 205 -10.49 10.41 18.09
C ILE A 205 -9.98 10.38 19.53
N LYS A 206 -10.59 9.55 20.39
CA LYS A 206 -10.25 9.46 21.81
C LYS A 206 -8.85 8.89 22.06
N GLU A 207 -8.44 7.89 21.28
CA GLU A 207 -7.09 7.30 21.39
C GLU A 207 -5.99 8.27 20.94
N ASN A 208 -6.28 9.15 19.98
CA ASN A 208 -5.34 10.15 19.49
C ASN A 208 -5.25 11.41 20.37
N ALA A 209 -6.22 11.63 21.25
CA ALA A 209 -6.23 12.76 22.20
C ALA A 209 -5.45 12.46 23.49
N ARG A 210 -4.97 11.22 23.68
CA ARG A 210 -4.11 10.80 24.80
C ARG A 210 -2.65 10.77 24.40
#